data_AF-A0A662UDW1-F1
#
_entry.id   AF-A0A662UDW1-F1
#
_cell.length_a   1.000
_cell.length_b   1.000
_cell.length_c   1.000
_cell.angle_alpha   90.00
_cell.angle_beta   90.00
_cell.angle_gamma   90.00
#
_symmetry.space_group_name_H-M   'P 1'
#
loop_
_entity.id
_entity.type
_entity.pdbx_description
1 polymer ?
#
loop_
_entity_poly.entity_id
_entity_poly.type
_entity_poly.pdbx_seq_one_letter_code
_entity_poly.pdbx_strand_id
1 'polypeptide(L)' 'MSSKDKLLIGDINNIWFEYDRQNDILYINFGCDVEDADESFLTENDIAIRIKNGRVVSITVFDFSKRVGLEV' A
#
# COMPACT_ATOMS: atom_id res chain seq x y z
N MET A 1 -10.90 16.10 13.65
CA MET A 1 -10.14 15.98 12.39
C MET A 1 -10.96 16.58 11.27
N SER A 2 -10.55 17.74 10.75
CA SER A 2 -11.29 18.51 9.74
C SER A 2 -10.36 18.72 8.54
N SER A 3 -10.94 18.63 7.33
CA SER A 3 -10.30 18.59 6.01
C SER A 3 -9.70 17.25 5.61
N LYS A 4 -10.12 16.74 4.44
CA LYS A 4 -9.46 15.64 3.73
C LYS A 4 -8.08 16.11 3.31
N ASP A 5 -7.06 15.86 4.11
CA ASP A 5 -5.69 16.09 3.69
C ASP A 5 -5.43 15.25 2.45
N LYS A 6 -5.22 15.93 1.32
CA LYS A 6 -4.89 15.27 0.06
C LYS A 6 -3.50 14.70 0.20
N LEU A 7 -3.41 13.40 0.43
CA LEU A 7 -2.15 12.68 0.40
C LEU A 7 -1.60 12.68 -1.03
N LEU A 8 -0.31 12.96 -1.17
CA LEU A 8 0.40 12.78 -2.43
C LEU A 8 0.86 11.34 -2.55
N ILE A 9 1.00 10.82 -3.77
CA ILE A 9 1.71 9.55 -3.98
C ILE A 9 3.23 9.80 -3.87
N GLY A 10 3.96 8.78 -3.41
CA GLY A 10 5.42 8.76 -3.38
C GLY A 10 6.05 8.84 -4.77
N ASP A 11 7.24 8.26 -4.94
CA ASP A 11 7.91 8.30 -6.24
C ASP A 11 7.21 7.40 -7.27
N ILE A 12 6.53 8.02 -8.23
CA ILE A 12 5.83 7.30 -9.31
C ILE A 12 6.77 6.85 -10.44
N ASN A 13 8.02 7.33 -10.47
CA ASN A 13 9.00 6.85 -11.45
C ASN A 13 9.68 5.55 -10.98
N ASN A 14 9.61 5.26 -9.68
CA ASN A 14 10.15 4.05 -9.07
C ASN A 14 9.03 3.31 -8.34
N ILE A 15 8.31 2.47 -9.07
CA ILE A 15 7.23 1.65 -8.50
C ILE A 15 7.62 0.19 -8.63
N TRP A 16 7.51 -0.55 -7.54
CA TRP A 16 7.66 -2.00 -7.56
C TRP A 16 6.55 -2.66 -6.77
N PHE A 17 6.31 -3.93 -7.12
CA PHE A 17 5.29 -4.75 -6.51
C PHE A 17 5.83 -6.14 -6.26
N GLU A 18 5.39 -6.73 -5.15
CA GLU A 18 5.73 -8.09 -4.76
C GLU A 18 4.45 -8.77 -4.30
N TYR A 19 4.16 -9.92 -4.90
CA TYR A 19 3.05 -10.76 -4.48
C TYR A 19 3.58 -11.93 -3.66
N ASP A 20 3.35 -11.85 -2.35
CA ASP A 20 3.58 -12.94 -1.43
C ASP A 20 2.43 -13.95 -1.55
N ARG A 21 2.69 -15.00 -2.34
CA ARG A 21 1.75 -16.10 -2.55
C ARG A 21 1.46 -16.91 -1.30
N GLN A 22 2.39 -16.95 -0.34
CA GLN A 22 2.23 -17.76 0.86
C GLN A 22 1.19 -17.14 1.79
N ASN A 23 1.16 -15.81 1.88
CA ASN A 23 0.25 -15.07 2.76
C ASN A 23 -0.92 -14.40 2.02
N ASP A 24 -0.99 -14.51 0.69
CA ASP A 24 -1.97 -13.83 -0.18
C ASP A 24 -1.96 -12.30 -0.02
N ILE A 25 -0.75 -11.72 -0.09
CA ILE A 25 -0.54 -10.29 0.09
C ILE A 25 0.16 -9.69 -1.14
N LEU A 26 -0.42 -8.63 -1.70
CA LEU A 26 0.24 -7.79 -2.69
C LEU A 26 0.80 -6.53 -2.02
N TYR A 27 2.11 -6.37 -2.08
CA TYR A 27 2.80 -5.15 -1.71
C TYR A 27 2.98 -4.26 -2.95
N ILE A 28 2.72 -2.97 -2.82
CA ILE A 28 2.97 -1.94 -3.83
C ILE A 28 3.74 -0.83 -3.15
N ASN A 29 4.96 -0.55 -3.61
CA ASN A 29 5.85 0.44 -3.00
C ASN A 29 6.21 1.54 -4.00
N PHE A 30 6.33 2.77 -3.50
CA PHE A 30 6.71 3.96 -4.26
C PHE A 30 8.07 4.47 -3.78
N GLY A 31 9.13 4.10 -4.50
CA GLY A 31 10.54 4.32 -4.16
C GLY A 31 11.40 3.15 -4.61
N CYS A 32 12.72 3.29 -4.55
CA CYS A 32 13.65 2.21 -4.90
C CYS A 32 13.66 1.06 -3.89
N ASP A 33 13.32 1.34 -2.62
CA ASP A 33 13.36 0.40 -1.50
C ASP A 33 12.07 0.51 -0.66
N VAL A 34 11.88 -0.41 0.30
CA VAL A 34 10.83 -0.25 1.33
C VAL A 34 11.24 0.88 2.28
N GLU A 35 10.54 2.01 2.21
CA GLU A 35 10.77 3.11 3.13
C GLU A 35 10.18 2.86 4.52
N ASP A 36 10.80 3.45 5.55
CA ASP A 36 10.15 3.68 6.85
C ASP A 36 8.91 4.58 6.68
N ALA A 37 7.95 4.46 7.59
CA ALA A 37 6.72 5.23 7.57
C ALA A 37 6.53 5.97 8.90
N ASP A 38 6.08 7.21 8.82
CA ASP A 38 5.72 8.01 10.00
C ASP A 38 4.36 7.56 10.54
N GLU A 39 3.46 7.19 9.63
CA GLU A 39 2.09 6.81 9.95
C GLU A 39 1.65 5.62 9.09
N SER A 40 0.73 4.82 9.61
CA SER A 40 0.03 3.81 8.83
C SER A 40 -1.40 3.67 9.29
N PHE A 41 -2.30 3.35 8.35
CA PHE A 41 -3.68 3.05 8.68
C PHE A 41 -4.20 1.90 7.82
N LEU A 42 -5.08 1.10 8.40
CA LEU A 42 -5.83 0.05 7.71
C LEU A 42 -7.17 0.64 7.27
N THR A 43 -7.52 0.47 6.01
CA THR A 43 -8.83 0.86 5.48
C THR A 43 -9.89 -0.20 5.80
N GLU A 44 -11.17 0.16 5.65
CA GLU A 44 -12.30 -0.78 5.79
C GLU A 44 -12.28 -1.93 4.78
N ASN A 45 -11.47 -1.82 3.73
CA ASN A 45 -11.36 -2.84 2.68
C ASN A 45 -10.09 -3.70 2.85
N ASP A 46 -9.53 -3.84 4.05
CA ASP A 46 -8.30 -4.60 4.31
C ASP A 46 -7.14 -4.23 3.38
N ILE A 47 -6.92 -2.93 3.23
CA ILE A 47 -5.76 -2.36 2.54
C ILE A 47 -5.04 -1.47 3.53
N ALA A 48 -3.78 -1.77 3.84
CA ALA A 48 -2.94 -0.92 4.67
C ALA A 48 -2.23 0.13 3.82
N ILE A 49 -2.25 1.37 4.28
CA ILE A 49 -1.59 2.51 3.63
C ILE A 49 -0.49 3.01 4.57
N ARG A 50 0.73 3.11 4.07
CA ARG A 50 1.88 3.67 4.82
C ARG A 50 2.20 5.05 4.29
N ILE A 51 2.33 6.03 5.20
CA ILE A 51 2.60 7.43 4.89
C ILE A 51 3.95 7.83 5.46
N LYS A 52 4.71 8.61 4.68
CA LYS A 52 5.90 9.31 5.13
C LYS A 52 5.89 10.73 4.59
N ASN A 53 6.15 11.73 5.42
CA ASN A 53 6.18 13.15 5.03
C ASN A 53 4.94 13.59 4.22
N GLY A 54 3.75 13.11 4.59
CA GLY A 54 2.48 13.43 3.90
C GLY A 54 2.30 12.76 2.53
N ARG A 55 3.11 11.75 2.20
CA ARG A 55 3.05 10.99 0.94
C ARG A 55 2.81 9.51 1.21
N VAL A 56 2.00 8.86 0.37
CA VAL A 56 1.83 7.41 0.37
C VAL A 56 3.08 6.75 -0.18
N VAL A 57 3.80 6.03 0.67
CA VAL A 57 5.04 5.32 0.30
C VAL A 57 4.82 3.83 0.05
N SER A 58 3.74 3.26 0.59
CA SER A 58 3.41 1.86 0.38
C SER A 58 1.91 1.58 0.53
N ILE A 59 1.42 0.61 -0.23
CA ILE A 59 0.07 0.04 -0.17
C ILE A 59 0.23 -1.48 -0.03
N THR A 60 -0.39 -2.04 1.00
CA THR A 60 -0.46 -3.49 1.22
C THR A 60 -1.90 -3.95 1.03
N VAL A 61 -2.13 -4.84 0.09
CA VAL A 61 -3.44 -5.41 -0.20
C VAL A 61 -3.48 -6.83 0.33
N PHE A 62 -4.28 -7.05 1.38
CA PHE A 62 -4.52 -8.39 1.93
C PHE A 62 -5.62 -9.11 1.13
N ASP A 63 -5.60 -10.44 1.18
CA ASP A 63 -6.53 -11.31 0.47
C ASP A 63 -6.60 -10.95 -1.02
N PHE A 64 -5.44 -10.74 -1.65
CA PHE A 64 -5.37 -10.19 -3.00
C PHE A 64 -6.06 -11.09 -4.02
N SER A 65 -5.87 -12.41 -3.90
CA SER A 65 -6.44 -13.42 -4.79
C SER A 65 -7.97 -13.32 -4.88
N LYS A 66 -8.66 -13.04 -3.76
CA LYS A 66 -10.12 -12.86 -3.72
C LYS A 66 -10.59 -11.69 -4.56
N ARG A 67 -9.81 -10.61 -4.58
CA ARG A 67 -10.14 -9.36 -5.29
C ARG A 67 -10.00 -9.50 -6.80
N VAL A 68 -9.16 -10.43 -7.26
CA VAL A 68 -8.93 -10.69 -8.68
C VAL A 68 -9.61 -11.97 -9.17
N GLY A 69 -10.41 -12.63 -8.32
CA GLY A 69 -11.15 -13.83 -8.68
C GLY A 69 -10.27 -15.05 -8.94
N LEU A 70 -9.12 -15.15 -8.28
CA LEU A 70 -8.17 -16.26 -8.39
C LEU A 70 -8.29 -17.29 -7.26
N GLU A 71 -9.15 -17.03 -6.26
CA GLU A 71 -9.45 -18.01 -5.22
C GLU A 71 -10.24 -19.18 -5.84
N VAL A 72 -9.68 -20.40 -5.76
CA VAL A 72 -10.30 -21.66 -6.21
C VAL A 72 -10.63 -22.52 -5.00
#